data_AF-A0A0Q8A7P4-F1
#
_entry.id   AF-A0A0Q8A7P4-F1
#
_cell.length_a   1.000
_cell.length_b   1.000
_cell.length_c   1.000
_cell.angle_alpha   90.00
_cell.angle_beta   90.00
_cell.angle_gamma   90.00
#
_symmetry.space_group_name_H-M   'P 1'
#
loop_
_entity.id
_entity.type
_entity.pdbx_description
1 polymer ?
#
loop_
_entity_poly.entity_id
_entity_poly.type
_entity_poly.pdbx_seq_one_letter_code
_entity_poly.pdbx_strand_id
1 'polypeptide(L)'
;MTARPDFSPAMLSFFLRARAVHAHCSRPPRSRLMQATVTREKAGWRKLAKLTNTQIDLAWMGGLNRAAPRAALWAVLGRFPSDHGIVLTDDGGQHG
;
A
#
# COMPACT_ATOMS: atom_id res chain seq x y z
N MET A 1 -22.53 -13.82 7.43
CA MET A 1 -22.18 -12.96 6.28
C MET A 1 -20.73 -12.54 6.46
N THR A 2 -19.80 -13.08 5.69
CA THR A 2 -18.40 -12.65 5.72
C THR A 2 -18.31 -11.29 5.02
N ALA A 3 -17.84 -10.26 5.74
CA ALA A 3 -17.64 -8.94 5.16
C ALA A 3 -16.68 -9.03 3.96
N ARG A 4 -17.04 -8.41 2.83
CA ARG A 4 -16.22 -8.38 1.62
C ARG A 4 -14.91 -7.63 1.91
N PRO A 5 -13.73 -8.22 1.61
CA PRO A 5 -12.46 -7.53 1.81
C PRO A 5 -12.38 -6.22 1.01
N ASP A 6 -11.86 -5.15 1.63
CA ASP A 6 -11.67 -3.85 0.99
C ASP A 6 -10.22 -3.70 0.48
N PHE A 7 -10.06 -3.50 -0.83
CA PHE A 7 -8.81 -3.21 -1.51
C PHE A 7 -8.82 -1.81 -2.15
N SER A 8 -9.67 -0.91 -1.66
CA SER A 8 -9.76 0.48 -2.08
C SER A 8 -8.43 1.25 -1.94
N PRO A 9 -8.24 2.35 -2.69
CA PRO A 9 -7.08 3.22 -2.54
C PRO A 9 -6.92 3.78 -1.12
N ALA A 10 -8.04 4.10 -0.45
CA ALA A 10 -8.04 4.56 0.93
C ALA A 10 -7.52 3.46 1.89
N MET A 11 -7.99 2.23 1.69
CA MET A 11 -7.54 1.11 2.52
C MET A 11 -6.05 0.79 2.30
N LEU A 12 -5.59 0.86 1.05
CA LEU A 12 -4.17 0.72 0.75
C LEU A 12 -3.33 1.79 1.49
N SER A 13 -3.73 3.06 1.44
CA SER A 13 -3.04 4.15 2.14
C SER A 13 -2.92 3.88 3.64
N PHE A 14 -4.01 3.44 4.28
CA PHE A 14 -4.01 3.09 5.69
C PHE A 14 -3.02 1.96 5.99
N PHE A 15 -3.01 0.88 5.20
CA PHE A 15 -2.07 -0.23 5.38
C PHE A 15 -0.61 0.20 5.23
N LEU A 16 -0.30 1.05 4.24
CA LEU A 16 1.05 1.59 4.06
C LEU A 16 1.49 2.42 5.27
N ARG A 17 0.61 3.30 5.80
CA ARG A 17 0.91 4.08 7.01
C ARG A 17 1.12 3.19 8.23
N ALA A 18 0.26 2.20 8.43
CA ALA A 18 0.39 1.24 9.52
C ALA A 18 1.72 0.46 9.44
N ARG A 19 2.11 0.00 8.24
CA ARG A 19 3.42 -0.64 8.00
C ARG A 19 4.58 0.28 8.33
N ALA A 20 4.52 1.55 7.94
CA ALA A 20 5.58 2.51 8.26
C ALA A 20 5.70 2.76 9.77
N VAL A 21 4.57 2.87 10.48
CA VAL A 21 4.54 2.99 11.95
C VAL A 21 5.12 1.73 12.60
N HIS A 22 4.68 0.55 12.19
CA HIS A 22 5.21 -0.72 12.70
C HIS A 22 6.73 -0.84 12.47
N ALA A 23 7.20 -0.49 11.26
CA ALA A 23 8.61 -0.48 10.91
C ALA A 23 9.40 0.55 11.73
N HIS A 24 8.78 1.65 12.14
CA HIS A 24 9.39 2.65 13.01
C HIS A 24 9.51 2.14 14.46
N CYS A 25 8.41 1.61 15.01
CA CYS A 25 8.37 1.05 16.37
C CYS A 25 9.31 -0.15 16.54
N SER A 26 9.58 -0.91 15.48
CA SER A 26 10.51 -2.04 15.49
C SER A 26 12.00 -1.62 15.54
N ARG A 27 12.32 -0.32 15.46
CA ARG A 27 13.71 0.17 15.44
C ARG A 27 14.19 0.55 16.84
N PRO A 28 15.50 0.41 17.12
CA PRO A 28 16.04 0.82 18.40
C PRO A 28 15.87 2.33 18.63
N PRO A 29 15.75 2.77 19.90
CA PRO A 29 15.35 4.13 20.26
C PRO A 29 16.26 5.26 19.77
N ARG A 30 17.40 4.97 19.14
CA ARG A 30 18.34 5.99 18.64
C ARG A 30 18.05 6.40 17.18
N SER A 31 17.18 5.67 16.48
CA SER A 31 16.79 5.91 15.07
C SER A 31 15.42 6.61 14.99
N ARG A 32 15.30 7.84 15.51
CA ARG A 32 14.00 8.44 15.88
C ARG A 32 13.20 9.18 14.80
N LEU A 33 13.72 9.38 13.60
CA LEU A 33 12.94 10.15 12.62
C LEU A 33 11.94 9.25 11.89
N MET A 34 10.66 9.38 12.28
CA MET A 34 9.53 8.74 11.59
C MET A 34 9.58 9.04 10.08
N GLN A 35 9.88 10.28 9.70
CA GLN A 35 10.03 10.67 8.29
C GLN A 35 11.10 9.85 7.55
N ALA A 36 12.27 9.63 8.16
CA ALA A 36 13.32 8.82 7.53
C ALA A 36 12.89 7.35 7.35
N THR A 37 12.06 6.83 8.27
CA THR A 37 11.48 5.49 8.13
C THR A 37 10.47 5.46 6.99
N VAL A 38 9.56 6.43 6.92
CA VAL A 38 8.58 6.56 5.82
C VAL A 38 9.30 6.64 4.46
N THR A 39 10.32 7.49 4.33
CA THR A 39 11.09 7.63 3.09
C THR A 39 11.74 6.31 2.67
N ARG A 40 12.32 5.57 3.63
CA ARG A 40 12.92 4.26 3.37
C ARG A 40 11.87 3.23 2.92
N GLU A 41 10.74 3.13 3.63
CA GLU A 41 9.68 2.17 3.28
C GLU A 41 9.08 2.48 1.90
N LYS A 42 8.79 3.75 1.62
CA LYS A 42 8.33 4.20 0.29
C LYS A 42 9.31 3.79 -0.81
N ALA A 43 10.61 4.01 -0.62
CA ALA A 43 11.64 3.60 -1.58
C ALA A 43 11.69 2.08 -1.77
N GLY A 44 11.52 1.31 -0.69
CA GLY A 44 11.43 -0.15 -0.74
C GLY A 44 10.23 -0.64 -1.54
N TRP A 45 9.02 -0.16 -1.22
CA TRP A 45 7.80 -0.53 -1.95
C TRP A 45 7.85 -0.10 -3.41
N ARG A 46 8.39 1.07 -3.70
CA ARG A 46 8.62 1.54 -5.08
C ARG A 46 9.41 0.53 -5.90
N LYS A 47 10.55 0.09 -5.36
CA LYS A 47 11.45 -0.85 -6.03
C LYS A 47 10.78 -2.21 -6.24
N LEU A 48 10.09 -2.71 -5.21
CA LEU A 48 9.44 -4.02 -5.26
C LEU A 48 8.22 -4.04 -6.19
N ALA A 49 7.39 -3.00 -6.15
CA ALA A 49 6.20 -2.87 -6.99
C ALA A 49 6.49 -2.32 -8.39
N LYS A 50 7.76 -1.96 -8.69
CA LYS A 50 8.19 -1.34 -9.95
C LYS A 50 7.38 -0.08 -10.32
N LEU A 51 7.09 0.75 -9.32
CA LEU A 51 6.30 1.98 -9.47
C LEU A 51 7.17 3.23 -9.57
N THR A 52 6.58 4.32 -10.06
CA THR A 52 7.19 5.66 -10.01
C THR A 52 7.05 6.28 -8.62
N ASN A 53 7.83 7.34 -8.35
CA ASN A 53 7.66 8.12 -7.11
C ASN A 53 6.24 8.69 -7.01
N THR A 54 5.73 9.25 -8.11
CA THR A 54 4.36 9.81 -8.17
C THR A 54 3.30 8.78 -7.81
N GLN A 55 3.41 7.54 -8.31
CA GLN A 55 2.46 6.48 -7.97
C GLN A 55 2.52 6.08 -6.49
N ILE A 56 3.71 6.06 -5.90
CA ILE A 56 3.89 5.78 -4.47
C ILE A 56 3.32 6.91 -3.61
N ASP A 57 3.53 8.16 -4.01
CA ASP A 57 2.95 9.31 -3.30
C ASP A 57 1.43 9.33 -3.42
N LEU A 58 0.87 9.02 -4.61
CA LEU A 58 -0.57 8.81 -4.78
C LEU A 58 -1.09 7.70 -3.87
N ALA A 59 -0.40 6.55 -3.79
CA ALA A 59 -0.81 5.46 -2.89
C ALA A 59 -0.79 5.89 -1.43
N TRP A 60 0.24 6.65 -1.01
CA TRP A 60 0.36 7.20 0.34
C TRP A 60 -0.72 8.22 0.70
N MET A 61 -1.23 8.95 -0.30
CA MET A 61 -2.33 9.89 -0.17
C MET A 61 -3.71 9.23 -0.34
N GLY A 62 -3.77 7.95 -0.74
CA GLY A 62 -5.02 7.24 -1.00
C GLY A 62 -5.65 7.53 -2.37
N GLY A 63 -4.87 8.01 -3.34
CA GLY A 63 -5.32 8.36 -4.69
C GLY A 63 -4.82 7.44 -5.80
N LEU A 64 -4.22 6.28 -5.49
CA LEU A 64 -3.77 5.33 -6.51
C LEU A 64 -4.93 4.47 -7.04
N ASN A 65 -5.69 5.02 -7.98
CA ASN A 65 -6.92 4.39 -8.49
C ASN A 65 -6.65 3.24 -9.47
N ARG A 66 -5.64 3.40 -10.34
CA ARG A 66 -5.33 2.44 -11.42
C ARG A 66 -5.11 1.03 -10.86
N ALA A 67 -5.79 0.06 -11.47
CA ALA A 67 -5.90 -1.30 -10.97
C ALA A 67 -4.54 -1.99 -10.88
N ALA A 68 -3.75 -1.96 -11.96
CA ALA A 68 -2.47 -2.67 -12.03
C ALA A 68 -1.42 -2.15 -10.99
N PRO A 69 -1.15 -0.84 -10.88
CA PRO A 69 -0.28 -0.32 -9.83
C PRO A 69 -0.74 -0.64 -8.40
N ARG A 70 -2.05 -0.60 -8.16
CA ARG A 70 -2.65 -0.89 -6.85
C ARG A 70 -2.51 -2.38 -6.51
N ALA A 71 -2.77 -3.27 -7.46
CA ALA A 71 -2.54 -4.71 -7.30
C ALA A 71 -1.07 -5.02 -7.01
N ALA A 72 -0.13 -4.38 -7.70
CA ALA A 72 1.30 -4.55 -7.47
C ALA A 72 1.71 -4.15 -6.04
N LEU A 73 1.16 -3.06 -5.50
CA LEU A 73 1.43 -2.66 -4.12
C LEU A 73 0.81 -3.62 -3.10
N TRP A 74 -0.43 -4.07 -3.32
CA TRP A 74 -1.03 -5.08 -2.46
C TRP A 74 -0.19 -6.37 -2.43
N ALA A 75 0.33 -6.81 -3.58
CA ALA A 75 1.22 -7.96 -3.67
C ALA A 75 2.51 -7.78 -2.85
N VAL A 76 3.12 -6.58 -2.86
CA VAL A 76 4.28 -6.26 -1.99
C VAL A 76 3.93 -6.36 -0.51
N LEU A 77 2.68 -6.07 -0.15
CA LEU A 77 2.16 -6.23 1.21
C LEU A 77 1.77 -7.68 1.56
N GLY A 78 1.92 -8.62 0.61
CA GLY A 78 1.57 -10.03 0.77
C GLY A 78 0.07 -10.28 0.72
N ARG A 79 -0.69 -9.41 0.05
CA ARG A 79 -2.14 -9.54 -0.14
C ARG A 79 -2.46 -9.53 -1.63
N PHE A 80 -3.30 -10.45 -2.08
CA PHE A 80 -3.67 -10.55 -3.48
C PHE A 80 -5.19 -10.45 -3.58
N PRO A 81 -5.76 -9.41 -4.22
CA PRO A 81 -7.20 -9.28 -4.39
C PRO A 81 -7.83 -10.51 -5.06
N SER A 82 -7.11 -11.17 -5.97
CA SER A 82 -7.52 -12.39 -6.66
C SER A 82 -7.79 -13.56 -5.73
N ASP A 83 -7.09 -13.68 -4.61
CA ASP A 83 -7.29 -14.76 -3.62
C ASP A 83 -8.67 -14.64 -2.94
N HIS A 84 -9.31 -13.48 -3.08
CA HIS A 84 -10.64 -13.18 -2.56
C HIS A 84 -11.69 -13.06 -3.67
N GLY A 85 -11.36 -13.44 -4.91
CA GLY A 85 -12.25 -13.26 -6.07
C GLY A 85 -12.44 -11.80 -6.49
N ILE A 86 -11.59 -10.88 -6.00
CA ILE A 86 -11.75 -9.45 -6.24
C ILE A 86 -10.92 -9.00 -7.44
N VAL A 87 -11.59 -8.32 -8.36
CA VAL A 87 -11.01 -7.64 -9.52
C VAL A 87 -11.00 -6.14 -9.26
N LEU A 88 -9.83 -5.52 -9.38
CA LEU A 88 -9.67 -4.08 -9.23
C LEU A 88 -10.00 -3.35 -10.54
N THR A 89 -10.64 -2.20 -10.43
CA THR A 89 -10.97 -1.33 -11.57
C THR A 89 -10.12 -0.05 -11.55
N ASP A 90 -10.00 0.58 -12.71
CA ASP A 90 -9.11 1.71 -12.93
C ASP A 90 -9.62 3.05 -12.37
N ASP A 91 -10.90 3.10 -12.00
CA ASP A 91 -11.58 4.19 -11.31
C ASP A 91 -11.36 4.16 -9.78
N GLY A 92 -10.60 3.18 -9.27
CA GLY A 92 -10.37 3.00 -7.83
C GLY A 92 -11.37 2.06 -7.17
N GLY A 93 -12.36 1.56 -7.92
CA GLY A 93 -13.32 0.57 -7.45
C GLY A 93 -12.78 -0.86 -7.39
N GLN A 94 -13.68 -1.79 -7.09
CA GLN A 94 -13.44 -3.23 -7.12
C GLN A 94 -14.75 -4.01 -7.27
N HIS A 95 -14.73 -5.11 -8.02
CA HIS A 95 -15.88 -6.01 -8.23
C HIS A 95 -15.48 -7.46 -7.93
N GLY A 96 -16.43 -8.32 -7.60
CA GLY A 96 -16.19 -9.69 -7.10
C GLY A 96 -17.05 -10.02 -5.89
#